data_AF-A0A9D2MYY1-F1
#
_entry.id   AF-A0A9D2MYY1-F1
#
_cell.length_a   1.000
_cell.length_b   1.000
_cell.length_c   1.000
_cell.angle_alpha   90.00
_cell.angle_beta   90.00
_cell.angle_gamma   90.00
#
_symmetry.space_group_name_H-M   'P 1'
#
loop_
_entity.id
_entity.type
_entity.pdbx_description
1 polymer ?
#
loop_
_entity_poly.entity_id
_entity_poly.type
_entity_poly.pdbx_seq_one_letter_code
_entity_poly.pdbx_strand_id
1 'polypeptide(L)'
;MSRPRRFGKTMALEMLAAYYTRGIHTDDLFCSLEIKHTLNYHKHLNAHNTVCINFNDYFENNGTIHEGIERLSGYLLQDLRNTFPNVCPEHADLPLAFDMVQQTTGEKFIFLIDEWDCVFRLKKGRKQEQEEFLSFLRMLFKDKTYVELVYMTGILPIKKYNTGSALNMFREYTILEPKKLGPFFGFTVEETKKLCAQFRTLRLEEVREWYDGYYLAGTGFILNPRSVVEALEEGVCWGFPMIWTVFKIRTRFLPR
;
A
#
# COMPACT_ATOMS: atom_id res chain seq x y z
N MET A 1 -2.40 17.81 10.67
CA MET A 1 -1.73 16.50 10.53
C MET A 1 -2.29 15.56 11.60
N SER A 2 -3.47 14.95 11.36
CA SER A 2 -4.01 13.93 12.26
C SER A 2 -3.21 12.65 12.07
N ARG A 3 -2.59 12.12 13.13
CA ARG A 3 -1.80 10.88 13.08
C ARG A 3 -2.74 9.66 13.11
N PRO A 4 -2.80 8.79 12.08
CA PRO A 4 -3.60 7.58 12.12
C PRO A 4 -2.83 6.37 12.67
N ARG A 5 -3.58 5.42 13.23
CA ARG A 5 -3.12 4.21 13.94
C ARG A 5 -2.54 3.14 12.99
N ARG A 6 -1.52 2.43 13.51
CA ARG A 6 -0.93 1.12 13.09
C ARG A 6 0.12 1.14 11.97
N PHE A 7 1.34 0.73 12.35
CA PHE A 7 2.43 0.16 11.54
C PHE A 7 3.01 0.97 10.37
N GLY A 8 2.54 2.19 10.13
CA GLY A 8 3.06 3.04 9.05
C GLY A 8 2.65 2.59 7.65
N LYS A 9 1.68 1.68 7.50
CA LYS A 9 1.17 1.25 6.19
C LYS A 9 0.53 2.42 5.44
N THR A 10 -0.38 3.11 6.11
CA THR A 10 -1.03 4.31 5.60
C THR A 10 0.01 5.40 5.33
N MET A 11 0.99 5.60 6.21
CA MET A 11 2.11 6.53 5.97
C MET A 11 2.93 6.17 4.73
N ALA A 12 3.20 4.88 4.50
CA ALA A 12 3.90 4.43 3.29
C ALA A 12 3.07 4.73 2.03
N LEU A 13 1.75 4.53 2.07
CA LEU A 13 0.88 4.91 0.95
C LEU A 13 0.84 6.42 0.74
N GLU A 14 0.74 7.22 1.81
CA GLU A 14 0.78 8.69 1.74
C GLU A 14 2.10 9.19 1.15
N MET A 15 3.23 8.58 1.53
CA MET A 15 4.55 8.86 0.95
C MET A 15 4.58 8.51 -0.55
N LEU A 16 4.08 7.35 -0.95
CA LEU A 16 4.00 6.97 -2.37
C LEU A 16 3.05 7.90 -3.13
N ALA A 17 1.93 8.31 -2.54
CA ALA A 17 1.01 9.28 -3.13
C ALA A 17 1.70 10.63 -3.33
N ALA A 18 2.39 11.14 -2.31
CA ALA A 18 3.16 12.38 -2.40
C ALA A 18 4.27 12.31 -3.46
N TYR A 19 4.88 11.13 -3.66
CA TYR A 19 5.92 10.94 -4.65
C TYR A 19 5.38 10.85 -6.08
N TYR A 20 4.32 10.08 -6.32
CA TYR A 20 3.84 9.81 -7.69
C TYR A 20 2.80 10.81 -8.22
N THR A 21 1.98 11.40 -7.35
CA THR A 21 0.79 12.16 -7.77
C THR A 21 1.18 13.41 -8.54
N ARG A 22 0.69 13.52 -9.77
CA ARG A 22 0.87 14.69 -10.63
C ARG A 22 0.18 15.93 -10.07
N GLY A 23 0.75 17.10 -10.38
CA GLY A 23 0.17 18.39 -9.98
C GLY A 23 0.40 18.77 -8.52
N ILE A 24 1.15 17.97 -7.77
CA ILE A 24 1.71 18.33 -6.46
C ILE A 24 3.20 18.62 -6.67
N HIS A 25 3.77 19.57 -5.92
CA HIS A 25 5.20 19.81 -5.92
C HIS A 25 5.79 19.31 -4.60
N THR A 26 6.48 18.17 -4.64
CA THR A 26 7.02 17.51 -3.43
C THR A 26 8.52 17.26 -3.47
N ASP A 27 9.27 17.85 -4.42
CA ASP A 27 10.74 17.64 -4.51
C ASP A 27 11.43 17.94 -3.17
N ASP A 28 11.05 19.00 -2.47
CA ASP A 28 11.60 19.38 -1.17
C ASP A 28 11.43 18.30 -0.08
N LEU A 29 10.42 17.42 -0.21
CA LEU A 29 10.20 16.31 0.72
C LEU A 29 11.14 15.13 0.45
N PHE A 30 11.69 15.02 -0.76
CA PHE A 30 12.44 13.85 -1.21
C PHE A 30 13.88 14.16 -1.64
N CYS A 31 14.24 15.43 -1.85
CA CYS A 31 15.54 15.83 -2.40
C CYS A 31 16.72 15.53 -1.49
N SER A 32 16.49 15.40 -0.18
CA SER A 32 17.50 15.01 0.80
C SER A 32 17.52 13.51 1.12
N LEU A 33 16.68 12.71 0.45
CA LEU A 33 16.55 11.27 0.69
C LEU A 33 17.29 10.45 -0.38
N GLU A 34 17.64 9.20 -0.04
CA GLU A 34 18.37 8.28 -0.92
C GLU A 34 17.73 8.09 -2.32
N ILE A 35 16.40 8.20 -2.41
CA ILE A 35 15.67 8.07 -3.68
C ILE A 35 16.11 9.13 -4.71
N LYS A 36 16.59 10.31 -4.27
CA LYS A 36 17.09 11.39 -5.14
C LYS A 36 18.24 10.93 -6.04
N HIS A 37 19.05 9.99 -5.55
CA HIS A 37 20.21 9.46 -6.28
C HIS A 37 19.86 8.37 -7.29
N THR A 38 18.59 7.98 -7.39
CA THR A 38 18.15 6.97 -8.35
C THR A 38 17.92 7.56 -9.75
N LEU A 39 18.27 6.79 -10.79
CA LEU A 39 18.17 7.22 -12.19
C LEU A 39 16.76 7.70 -12.59
N ASN A 40 15.72 7.11 -12.00
CA ASN A 40 14.33 7.38 -12.35
C ASN A 40 13.64 8.37 -11.40
N TYR A 41 14.38 9.07 -10.54
CA TYR A 41 13.80 9.99 -9.55
C TYR A 41 12.88 11.03 -10.20
N HIS A 42 13.43 11.90 -11.03
CA HIS A 42 12.68 12.94 -11.73
C HIS A 42 11.69 12.42 -12.76
N LYS A 43 11.85 11.16 -13.20
CA LYS A 43 10.92 10.52 -14.14
C LYS A 43 9.57 10.23 -13.50
N HIS A 44 9.57 9.90 -12.21
CA HIS A 44 8.38 9.46 -11.50
C HIS A 44 7.85 10.46 -10.48
N LEU A 45 8.71 11.37 -10.00
CA LEU A 45 8.32 12.44 -9.09
C LEU A 45 7.21 13.30 -9.71
N ASN A 46 6.04 13.29 -9.07
CA ASN A 46 4.85 14.05 -9.42
C ASN A 46 4.43 13.93 -10.90
N ALA A 47 4.54 12.74 -11.48
CA ALA A 47 4.36 12.51 -12.91
C ALA A 47 3.14 11.63 -13.28
N HIS A 48 2.42 11.06 -12.31
CA HIS A 48 1.41 10.03 -12.56
C HIS A 48 0.02 10.38 -12.04
N ASN A 49 -1.03 9.94 -12.74
CA ASN A 49 -2.38 9.93 -12.19
C ASN A 49 -2.44 8.85 -11.10
N THR A 50 -2.69 9.25 -9.86
CA THR A 50 -2.66 8.34 -8.72
C THR A 50 -4.05 8.25 -8.11
N VAL A 51 -4.55 7.02 -7.95
CA VAL A 51 -5.84 6.71 -7.33
C VAL A 51 -5.57 6.07 -5.98
N CYS A 52 -5.92 6.78 -4.91
CA CYS A 52 -5.75 6.31 -3.53
C CYS A 52 -7.08 5.78 -3.00
N ILE A 53 -7.09 4.56 -2.44
CA ILE A 53 -8.32 3.93 -1.93
C ILE A 53 -8.02 3.29 -0.59
N ASN A 54 -8.83 3.56 0.43
CA ASN A 54 -8.87 2.74 1.64
C ASN A 54 -10.14 1.88 1.63
N PHE A 55 -10.00 0.56 1.48
CA PHE A 55 -11.17 -0.30 1.38
C PHE A 55 -11.97 -0.42 2.68
N ASN A 56 -11.42 -0.11 3.85
CA ASN A 56 -12.22 -0.05 5.08
C ASN A 56 -13.38 0.96 4.94
N ASP A 57 -13.13 2.14 4.34
CA ASP A 57 -14.14 3.20 4.19
C ASP A 57 -15.38 2.72 3.41
N TYR A 58 -15.18 1.73 2.53
CA TYR A 58 -16.22 1.18 1.67
C TYR A 58 -16.91 -0.05 2.23
N PHE A 59 -16.20 -0.88 3.00
CA PHE A 59 -16.66 -2.23 3.39
C PHE A 59 -16.79 -2.45 4.91
N GLU A 60 -16.37 -1.51 5.77
CA GLU A 60 -16.48 -1.64 7.23
C GLU A 60 -17.92 -1.58 7.76
N ASN A 61 -18.79 -0.83 7.09
CA ASN A 61 -20.20 -0.70 7.48
C ASN A 61 -21.00 -1.99 7.21
N ASN A 62 -22.12 -2.19 7.93
CA ASN A 62 -23.00 -3.38 7.84
C ASN A 62 -23.69 -3.61 6.48
N GLY A 63 -23.29 -2.90 5.41
CA GLY A 63 -23.80 -3.10 4.05
C GLY A 63 -23.26 -4.36 3.38
N THR A 64 -23.79 -4.64 2.19
CA THR A 64 -23.32 -5.74 1.34
C THR A 64 -22.03 -5.37 0.60
N ILE A 65 -21.29 -6.36 0.10
CA ILE A 65 -20.11 -6.11 -0.75
C ILE A 65 -20.50 -5.39 -2.04
N HIS A 66 -21.66 -5.74 -2.62
CA HIS A 66 -22.22 -5.05 -3.77
C HIS A 66 -22.38 -3.55 -3.55
N GLU A 67 -23.06 -3.13 -2.48
CA GLU A 67 -23.26 -1.72 -2.14
C GLU A 67 -21.93 -0.98 -1.94
N GLY A 68 -20.95 -1.64 -1.31
CA GLY A 68 -19.60 -1.09 -1.16
C GLY A 68 -18.90 -0.87 -2.50
N ILE A 69 -19.01 -1.83 -3.43
CA ILE A 69 -18.46 -1.74 -4.79
C ILE A 69 -19.15 -0.65 -5.59
N GLU A 70 -20.48 -0.56 -5.56
CA GLU A 70 -21.24 0.48 -6.26
C GLU A 70 -20.85 1.87 -5.78
N ARG A 71 -20.77 2.06 -4.46
CA ARG A 71 -20.37 3.34 -3.86
C ARG A 71 -18.95 3.74 -4.26
N LEU A 72 -17.98 2.82 -4.16
CA LEU A 72 -16.61 3.06 -4.60
C LEU A 72 -16.56 3.42 -6.10
N SER A 73 -17.26 2.64 -6.92
CA SER A 73 -17.28 2.85 -8.38
C SER A 73 -17.91 4.19 -8.75
N GLY A 74 -18.98 4.59 -8.07
CA GLY A 74 -19.63 5.88 -8.27
C GLY A 74 -18.70 7.06 -8.02
N TYR A 75 -17.96 7.04 -6.90
CA TYR A 75 -16.99 8.11 -6.60
C TYR A 75 -15.85 8.15 -7.62
N LEU A 76 -15.26 7.00 -7.97
CA LEU A 76 -14.17 6.96 -8.95
C LEU A 76 -14.64 7.41 -10.34
N LEU A 77 -15.86 7.04 -10.76
CA LEU A 77 -16.45 7.51 -12.01
C LEU A 77 -16.65 9.02 -12.01
N GLN A 78 -17.10 9.58 -10.88
CA GLN A 78 -17.24 11.03 -10.73
C GLN A 78 -15.90 11.75 -10.83
N ASP A 79 -14.86 11.24 -10.15
CA ASP A 79 -13.51 11.81 -10.20
C ASP A 79 -12.92 11.75 -11.61
N LEU A 80 -13.12 10.63 -12.32
CA LEU A 80 -12.68 10.48 -13.71
C LEU A 80 -13.39 11.48 -14.62
N ARG A 81 -14.70 11.68 -14.48
CA ARG A 81 -15.46 12.65 -15.29
C ARG A 81 -15.03 14.09 -15.03
N ASN A 82 -14.73 14.42 -13.77
CA ASN A 82 -14.25 15.75 -13.40
C ASN A 82 -12.84 16.01 -13.95
N THR A 83 -11.97 14.99 -13.92
CA THR A 83 -10.57 15.10 -14.35
C THR A 83 -10.42 15.04 -15.88
N PHE A 84 -11.22 14.21 -16.54
CA PHE A 84 -11.20 13.97 -17.98
C PHE A 84 -12.58 14.28 -18.59
N PRO A 85 -12.97 15.56 -18.66
CA PRO A 85 -14.28 15.95 -19.17
C PRO A 85 -14.44 15.48 -20.63
N ASN A 86 -15.63 14.99 -20.96
CA ASN A 86 -16.02 14.49 -22.29
C ASN A 86 -15.34 13.18 -22.74
N VAL A 87 -14.63 12.47 -21.87
CA VAL A 87 -14.04 11.16 -22.21
C VAL A 87 -14.93 10.00 -21.78
N CYS A 88 -15.51 10.07 -20.58
CA CYS A 88 -16.29 8.98 -20.00
C CYS A 88 -17.80 9.14 -20.27
N PRO A 89 -18.48 8.14 -20.86
CA PRO A 89 -19.93 8.12 -21.02
C PRO A 89 -20.68 8.13 -19.68
N GLU A 90 -21.94 8.58 -19.73
CA GLU A 90 -22.81 8.69 -18.55
C GLU A 90 -23.12 7.33 -17.89
N HIS A 91 -23.17 6.26 -18.68
CA HIS A 91 -23.47 4.90 -18.20
C HIS A 91 -22.29 3.93 -18.29
N ALA A 92 -21.05 4.43 -18.42
CA ALA A 92 -19.87 3.58 -18.41
C ALA A 92 -19.67 2.93 -17.04
N ASP A 93 -19.34 1.64 -17.04
CA ASP A 93 -18.81 0.99 -15.84
C ASP A 93 -17.37 1.46 -15.57
N LEU A 94 -16.89 1.19 -14.35
CA LEU A 94 -15.59 1.67 -13.90
C LEU A 94 -14.42 1.21 -14.81
N PRO A 95 -14.30 -0.09 -15.17
CA PRO A 95 -13.26 -0.52 -16.11
C PRO A 95 -13.32 0.16 -17.47
N LEU A 96 -14.51 0.32 -18.05
CA LEU A 96 -14.70 0.98 -19.34
C LEU A 96 -14.28 2.45 -19.27
N ALA A 97 -14.64 3.16 -18.21
CA ALA A 97 -14.26 4.56 -18.02
C ALA A 97 -12.73 4.74 -18.00
N PHE A 98 -12.01 3.89 -17.25
CA PHE A 98 -10.55 3.90 -17.25
C PHE A 98 -9.94 3.50 -18.61
N ASP A 99 -10.48 2.47 -19.27
CA ASP A 99 -10.03 2.04 -20.60
C ASP A 99 -10.21 3.18 -21.62
N MET A 100 -11.34 3.89 -21.59
CA MET A 100 -11.59 5.04 -22.48
C MET A 100 -10.62 6.18 -22.22
N VAL A 101 -10.35 6.54 -20.97
CA VAL A 101 -9.33 7.55 -20.65
C VAL A 101 -7.98 7.14 -21.23
N GLN A 102 -7.56 5.90 -21.05
CA GLN A 102 -6.29 5.42 -21.59
C GLN A 102 -6.26 5.41 -23.13
N GLN A 103 -7.34 5.04 -23.80
CA GLN A 103 -7.40 4.99 -25.25
C GLN A 103 -7.46 6.39 -25.88
N THR A 104 -8.19 7.32 -25.28
CA THR A 104 -8.36 8.68 -25.81
C THR A 104 -7.17 9.58 -25.50
N THR A 105 -6.60 9.48 -24.30
CA THR A 105 -5.58 10.42 -23.81
C THR A 105 -4.19 9.80 -23.70
N GLY A 106 -4.08 8.47 -23.71
CA GLY A 106 -2.84 7.75 -23.42
C GLY A 106 -2.51 7.64 -21.93
N GLU A 107 -3.29 8.28 -21.06
CA GLU A 107 -3.05 8.36 -19.62
C GLU A 107 -3.20 6.99 -18.93
N LYS A 108 -2.37 6.76 -17.92
CA LYS A 108 -2.37 5.56 -17.08
C LYS A 108 -2.42 5.94 -15.62
N PHE A 109 -2.70 4.95 -14.79
CA PHE A 109 -3.01 5.13 -13.38
C PHE A 109 -2.14 4.25 -12.49
N ILE A 110 -1.67 4.85 -11.41
CA ILE A 110 -1.09 4.17 -10.26
C ILE A 110 -2.18 4.04 -9.20
N PHE A 111 -2.47 2.82 -8.75
CA PHE A 111 -3.45 2.56 -7.71
C PHE A 111 -2.74 2.25 -6.40
N LEU A 112 -3.01 3.04 -5.36
CA LEU A 112 -2.50 2.86 -4.01
C LEU A 112 -3.66 2.47 -3.09
N ILE A 113 -3.71 1.22 -2.65
CA ILE A 113 -4.87 0.65 -1.94
C ILE A 113 -4.51 0.22 -0.53
N ASP A 114 -5.11 0.85 0.48
CA ASP A 114 -4.99 0.43 1.87
C ASP A 114 -6.07 -0.58 2.26
N GLU A 115 -5.73 -1.40 3.26
CA GLU A 115 -6.65 -2.32 3.93
C GLU A 115 -7.41 -3.26 2.98
N TRP A 116 -6.71 -3.77 1.96
CA TRP A 116 -7.36 -4.56 0.90
C TRP A 116 -8.09 -5.81 1.44
N ASP A 117 -7.59 -6.35 2.55
CA ASP A 117 -8.05 -7.59 3.16
C ASP A 117 -9.19 -7.39 4.16
N CYS A 118 -9.70 -6.17 4.33
CA CYS A 118 -10.77 -5.87 5.28
C CYS A 118 -12.00 -6.75 5.05
N VAL A 119 -12.38 -6.98 3.80
CA VAL A 119 -13.51 -7.84 3.40
C VAL A 119 -13.37 -9.26 3.95
N PHE A 120 -12.17 -9.84 3.93
CA PHE A 120 -11.95 -11.20 4.44
C PHE A 120 -12.03 -11.29 5.96
N ARG A 121 -11.74 -10.18 6.65
CA ARG A 121 -11.85 -10.10 8.11
C ARG A 121 -13.30 -9.88 8.54
N LEU A 122 -13.98 -8.94 7.89
CA LEU A 122 -15.35 -8.52 8.21
C LEU A 122 -16.39 -9.56 7.78
N LYS A 123 -16.22 -10.15 6.60
CA LYS A 123 -17.15 -11.13 6.02
C LYS A 123 -16.63 -12.56 6.19
N LYS A 124 -16.04 -12.86 7.36
CA LYS A 124 -15.49 -14.19 7.66
C LYS A 124 -16.59 -15.26 7.53
N GLY A 125 -16.33 -16.30 6.74
CA GLY A 125 -17.29 -17.37 6.47
C GLY A 125 -18.31 -17.09 5.35
N ARG A 126 -18.40 -15.84 4.85
CA ARG A 126 -19.28 -15.48 3.73
C ARG A 126 -18.52 -15.58 2.40
N LYS A 127 -18.34 -16.80 1.91
CA LYS A 127 -17.53 -17.08 0.70
C LYS A 127 -18.00 -16.31 -0.53
N GLN A 128 -19.31 -16.22 -0.75
CA GLN A 128 -19.89 -15.55 -1.91
C GLN A 128 -19.52 -14.05 -1.95
N GLU A 129 -19.66 -13.35 -0.82
CA GLU A 129 -19.25 -11.94 -0.69
C GLU A 129 -17.74 -11.75 -0.92
N GLN A 130 -16.91 -12.68 -0.43
CA GLN A 130 -15.45 -12.64 -0.67
C GLN A 130 -15.10 -12.89 -2.15
N GLU A 131 -15.78 -13.82 -2.81
CA GLU A 131 -15.59 -14.14 -4.22
C GLU A 131 -16.03 -12.98 -5.13
N GLU A 132 -17.13 -12.31 -4.78
CA GLU A 132 -17.62 -11.11 -5.45
C GLU A 132 -16.57 -9.99 -5.40
N PHE A 133 -16.04 -9.70 -4.21
CA PHE A 133 -14.96 -8.71 -4.04
C PHE A 133 -13.70 -9.08 -4.83
N LEU A 134 -13.28 -10.35 -4.80
CA LEU A 134 -12.16 -10.83 -5.61
C LEU A 134 -12.44 -10.67 -7.11
N SER A 135 -13.69 -10.87 -7.53
CA SER A 135 -14.11 -10.68 -8.93
C SER A 135 -14.00 -9.22 -9.35
N PHE A 136 -14.42 -8.30 -8.49
CA PHE A 136 -14.25 -6.87 -8.70
C PHE A 136 -12.78 -6.48 -8.88
N LEU A 137 -11.87 -6.94 -8.00
CA LEU A 137 -10.44 -6.65 -8.14
C LEU A 137 -9.84 -7.23 -9.43
N ARG A 138 -10.28 -8.42 -9.85
CA ARG A 138 -9.87 -8.99 -11.14
C ARG A 138 -10.35 -8.13 -12.30
N MET A 139 -11.63 -7.79 -12.30
CA MET A 139 -12.24 -6.96 -13.35
C MET A 139 -11.53 -5.61 -13.47
N LEU A 140 -11.18 -4.98 -12.34
CA LEU A 140 -10.56 -3.65 -12.32
C LEU A 140 -9.07 -3.65 -12.66
N PHE A 141 -8.34 -4.74 -12.37
CA PHE A 141 -6.89 -4.70 -12.55
C PHE A 141 -6.38 -5.70 -13.58
N LYS A 142 -6.93 -6.91 -13.69
CA LYS A 142 -6.37 -8.00 -14.49
C LYS A 142 -6.29 -7.63 -15.97
N ASP A 143 -5.08 -7.73 -16.52
CA ASP A 143 -4.74 -7.46 -17.93
C ASP A 143 -5.11 -6.06 -18.48
N LYS A 144 -5.43 -5.11 -17.60
CA LYS A 144 -5.84 -3.74 -17.95
C LYS A 144 -4.67 -2.87 -18.41
N THR A 145 -4.87 -2.10 -19.50
CA THR A 145 -3.85 -1.24 -20.13
C THR A 145 -3.68 0.11 -19.45
N TYR A 146 -4.72 0.59 -18.80
CA TYR A 146 -4.69 1.79 -17.95
C TYR A 146 -3.92 1.60 -16.64
N VAL A 147 -3.66 0.37 -16.21
CA VAL A 147 -2.93 0.08 -14.97
C VAL A 147 -1.43 0.17 -15.24
N GLU A 148 -0.78 1.18 -14.64
CA GLU A 148 0.67 1.28 -14.61
C GLU A 148 1.26 0.49 -13.43
N LEU A 149 0.73 0.75 -12.23
CA LEU A 149 1.14 0.12 -10.98
C LEU A 149 -0.09 -0.06 -10.09
N VAL A 150 -0.18 -1.20 -9.40
CA VAL A 150 -1.06 -1.36 -8.25
C VAL A 150 -0.20 -1.74 -7.05
N TYR A 151 -0.25 -0.91 -6.02
CA TYR A 151 0.35 -1.14 -4.72
C TYR A 151 -0.77 -1.31 -3.69
N MET A 152 -0.77 -2.42 -2.95
CA MET A 152 -1.78 -2.63 -1.91
C MET A 152 -1.17 -3.10 -0.59
N THR A 153 -1.72 -2.62 0.52
CA THR A 153 -1.36 -2.99 1.90
C THR A 153 -2.49 -3.73 2.59
N GLY A 154 -2.12 -4.74 3.38
CA GLY A 154 -3.08 -5.46 4.22
C GLY A 154 -2.40 -6.26 5.33
N ILE A 155 -3.19 -6.97 6.14
CA ILE A 155 -2.66 -7.84 7.20
C ILE A 155 -2.65 -9.32 6.81
N LEU A 156 -3.62 -9.75 6.00
CA LEU A 156 -3.75 -11.15 5.58
C LEU A 156 -2.97 -11.43 4.28
N PRO A 157 -2.31 -12.60 4.16
CA PRO A 157 -1.69 -13.02 2.91
C PRO A 157 -2.74 -13.51 1.89
N ILE A 158 -2.55 -13.20 0.60
CA ILE A 158 -3.35 -13.67 -0.54
C ILE A 158 -3.38 -15.18 -0.61
N LYS A 159 -2.23 -15.83 -0.44
CA LYS A 159 -2.05 -17.27 -0.72
C LYS A 159 -3.12 -18.12 0.01
N LYS A 160 -3.57 -17.66 1.18
CA LYS A 160 -4.61 -18.33 1.98
C LYS A 160 -6.03 -18.24 1.41
N TYR A 161 -6.33 -17.20 0.64
CA TYR A 161 -7.67 -16.91 0.10
C TYR A 161 -7.73 -17.10 -1.43
N ASN A 162 -6.62 -17.51 -2.04
CA ASN A 162 -6.49 -17.68 -3.47
C ASN A 162 -6.85 -19.12 -3.90
N THR A 163 -8.10 -19.53 -3.68
CA THR A 163 -8.58 -20.89 -4.03
C THR A 163 -8.68 -21.14 -5.54
N GLY A 164 -8.56 -20.10 -6.38
CA GLY A 164 -8.78 -20.19 -7.83
C GLY A 164 -7.97 -19.22 -8.69
N SER A 165 -6.71 -18.94 -8.33
CA SER A 165 -5.83 -18.01 -9.08
C SER A 165 -6.32 -16.56 -9.18
N ALA A 166 -7.25 -16.15 -8.32
CA ALA A 166 -7.93 -14.86 -8.34
C ALA A 166 -6.98 -13.65 -8.36
N LEU A 167 -5.88 -13.71 -7.60
CA LEU A 167 -4.93 -12.60 -7.45
C LEU A 167 -3.50 -13.01 -7.82
N ASN A 168 -3.33 -14.02 -8.68
CA ASN A 168 -2.00 -14.49 -9.13
C ASN A 168 -1.20 -13.40 -9.87
N MET A 169 -1.86 -12.32 -10.30
CA MET A 169 -1.27 -11.14 -10.93
C MET A 169 -0.48 -10.24 -9.96
N PHE A 170 -0.54 -10.49 -8.64
CA PHE A 170 0.18 -9.72 -7.64
C PHE A 170 1.43 -10.45 -7.14
N ARG A 171 2.53 -9.70 -7.02
CA ARG A 171 3.69 -10.16 -6.24
C ARG A 171 3.46 -9.79 -4.79
N GLU A 172 3.37 -10.81 -3.95
CA GLU A 172 3.27 -10.68 -2.51
C GLU A 172 4.64 -10.57 -1.85
N TYR A 173 4.74 -9.66 -0.88
CA TYR A 173 5.88 -9.46 0.00
C TYR A 173 5.34 -9.44 1.44
N THR A 174 5.77 -10.41 2.24
CA THR A 174 5.38 -10.52 3.65
C THR A 174 6.62 -10.39 4.52
N ILE A 175 6.45 -10.21 5.83
CA ILE A 175 7.60 -10.24 6.75
C ILE A 175 8.35 -11.58 6.67
N LEU A 176 7.68 -12.71 6.42
CA LEU A 176 8.35 -14.00 6.27
C LEU A 176 9.02 -14.19 4.90
N GLU A 177 8.46 -13.57 3.87
CA GLU A 177 8.99 -13.61 2.50
C GLU A 177 9.19 -12.18 1.96
N PRO A 178 10.09 -11.37 2.58
CA PRO A 178 10.19 -9.95 2.29
C PRO A 178 10.97 -9.68 1.00
N LYS A 179 11.69 -10.69 0.48
CA LYS A 179 12.56 -10.62 -0.69
C LYS A 179 13.51 -9.41 -0.56
N LYS A 180 13.69 -8.65 -1.64
CA LYS A 180 14.52 -7.43 -1.66
C LYS A 180 13.98 -6.27 -0.83
N LEU A 181 12.76 -6.38 -0.31
CA LEU A 181 12.15 -5.31 0.50
C LEU A 181 12.42 -5.45 2.00
N GLY A 182 13.13 -6.49 2.44
CA GLY A 182 13.47 -6.76 3.84
C GLY A 182 13.92 -5.53 4.64
N PRO A 183 14.91 -4.76 4.16
CA PRO A 183 15.40 -3.58 4.86
C PRO A 183 14.35 -2.47 5.09
N PHE A 184 13.23 -2.48 4.36
CA PHE A 184 12.22 -1.43 4.39
C PHE A 184 10.98 -1.81 5.23
N PHE A 185 10.96 -2.98 5.88
CA PHE A 185 9.84 -3.40 6.73
C PHE A 185 9.90 -2.82 8.16
N GLY A 186 11.04 -2.27 8.57
CA GLY A 186 11.25 -1.71 9.90
C GLY A 186 12.63 -1.12 10.05
N PHE A 187 13.07 -0.88 11.29
CA PHE A 187 14.42 -0.37 11.54
C PHE A 187 15.44 -1.50 11.52
N THR A 188 16.58 -1.27 10.87
CA THR A 188 17.74 -2.14 11.05
C THR A 188 18.35 -1.97 12.45
N VAL A 189 19.24 -2.88 12.82
CA VAL A 189 20.01 -2.77 14.07
C VAL A 189 20.86 -1.49 14.07
N GLU A 190 21.47 -1.16 12.93
CA GLU A 190 22.29 0.03 12.75
C GLU A 190 21.47 1.32 12.87
N GLU A 191 20.26 1.35 12.30
CA GLU A 191 19.34 2.47 12.41
C GLU A 191 18.86 2.64 13.86
N THR A 192 18.48 1.55 14.52
CA THR A 192 18.08 1.57 15.93
C THR A 192 19.21 2.07 16.83
N LYS A 193 20.46 1.63 16.57
CA LYS A 193 21.63 2.10 17.29
C LYS A 193 21.84 3.61 17.14
N LYS A 194 21.67 4.15 15.93
CA LYS A 194 21.75 5.60 15.68
C LYS A 194 20.66 6.36 16.43
N LEU A 195 19.43 5.85 16.43
CA LEU A 195 18.31 6.43 17.17
C LEU A 195 18.57 6.42 18.68
N CYS A 196 19.02 5.31 19.25
CA CYS A 196 19.39 5.21 20.67
C CYS A 196 20.46 6.26 21.04
N ALA A 197 21.48 6.44 20.19
CA ALA A 197 22.53 7.43 20.43
C ALA A 197 22.03 8.89 20.35
N GLN A 198 21.02 9.16 19.52
CA GLN A 198 20.41 10.48 19.37
C GLN A 198 19.51 10.84 20.56
N PHE A 199 18.61 9.93 20.95
CA PHE A 199 17.63 10.17 22.00
C PHE A 199 18.22 9.97 23.42
N ARG A 200 19.28 9.15 23.56
CA ARG A 200 19.97 8.85 24.84
C ARG A 200 19.08 8.29 25.96
N THR A 201 17.85 7.86 25.63
CA THR A 201 16.90 7.28 26.59
C THR A 201 17.23 5.82 26.92
N LEU A 202 17.59 5.03 25.91
CA LEU A 202 17.84 3.59 26.02
C LEU A 202 19.06 3.20 25.18
N ARG A 203 19.76 2.13 25.58
CA ARG A 203 20.79 1.48 24.79
C ARG A 203 20.17 0.40 23.88
N LEU A 204 20.89 0.04 22.82
CA LEU A 204 20.43 -1.00 21.90
C LEU A 204 20.20 -2.34 22.61
N GLU A 205 21.05 -2.67 23.57
CA GLU A 205 20.94 -3.89 24.37
C GLU A 205 19.63 -3.90 25.16
N GLU A 206 19.25 -2.75 25.73
CA GLU A 206 17.99 -2.56 26.46
C GLU A 206 16.78 -2.60 25.53
N VAL A 207 16.90 -2.24 24.26
CA VAL A 207 15.81 -2.43 23.29
C VAL A 207 15.68 -3.92 22.91
N ARG A 208 16.81 -4.61 22.73
CA ARG A 208 16.85 -6.02 22.29
C ARG A 208 16.46 -7.01 23.37
N GLU A 209 16.77 -6.73 24.64
CA GLU A 209 16.33 -7.58 25.77
C GLU A 209 14.81 -7.73 25.84
N TRP A 210 14.07 -6.72 25.39
CA TRP A 210 12.61 -6.73 25.39
C TRP A 210 12.02 -7.24 24.09
N TYR A 211 12.72 -6.98 22.98
CA TYR A 211 12.25 -7.33 21.66
C TYR A 211 13.41 -7.53 20.68
N ASP A 212 13.69 -8.79 20.36
CA ASP A 212 14.77 -9.19 19.44
C ASP A 212 14.50 -8.87 17.97
N GLY A 213 13.32 -8.35 17.63
CA GLY A 213 12.94 -8.12 16.25
C GLY A 213 12.57 -9.40 15.50
N TYR A 214 12.55 -9.29 14.18
CA TYR A 214 12.37 -10.42 13.27
C TYR A 214 13.65 -10.62 12.47
N TYR A 215 14.17 -11.85 12.48
CA TYR A 215 15.30 -12.19 11.65
C TYR A 215 14.84 -12.43 10.20
N LEU A 216 15.30 -11.58 9.29
CA LEU A 216 15.05 -11.69 7.86
C LEU A 216 16.32 -12.15 7.16
N ALA A 217 16.27 -13.33 6.53
CA ALA A 217 17.42 -13.87 5.81
C ALA A 217 17.94 -12.86 4.76
N GLY A 218 19.23 -12.55 4.81
CA GLY A 218 19.90 -11.58 3.92
C GLY A 218 19.74 -10.10 4.31
N THR A 219 18.91 -9.78 5.31
CA THR A 219 18.79 -8.42 5.88
C THR A 219 19.28 -8.36 7.33
N GLY A 220 19.19 -9.47 8.07
CA GLY A 220 19.47 -9.50 9.50
C GLY A 220 18.22 -9.21 10.34
N PHE A 221 18.43 -8.74 11.57
CA PHE A 221 17.31 -8.40 12.46
C PHE A 221 16.67 -7.06 12.06
N ILE A 222 15.36 -7.10 11.88
CA ILE A 222 14.52 -5.93 11.66
C ILE A 222 13.65 -5.72 12.89
N LEU A 223 13.73 -4.52 13.46
CA LEU A 223 12.96 -4.08 14.61
C LEU A 223 11.70 -3.35 14.16
N ASN A 224 10.64 -3.51 14.95
CA ASN A 224 9.38 -2.88 14.69
C ASN A 224 9.46 -1.37 14.94
N PRO A 225 9.12 -0.50 13.97
CA PRO A 225 9.21 0.95 14.15
C PRO A 225 8.41 1.47 15.34
N ARG A 226 7.21 0.94 15.57
CA ARG A 226 6.36 1.37 16.68
C ARG A 226 6.98 1.03 18.03
N SER A 227 7.42 -0.22 18.21
CA SER A 227 8.07 -0.64 19.45
C SER A 227 9.32 0.18 19.74
N VAL A 228 10.15 0.47 18.73
CA VAL A 228 11.37 1.28 18.89
C VAL A 228 11.02 2.73 19.25
N VAL A 229 10.04 3.35 18.58
CA VAL A 229 9.64 4.73 18.86
C VAL A 229 9.04 4.85 20.26
N GLU A 230 8.09 3.99 20.62
CA GLU A 230 7.47 4.01 21.96
C GLU A 230 8.52 3.77 23.06
N ALA A 231 9.47 2.85 22.83
CA ALA A 231 10.58 2.62 23.75
C ALA A 231 11.45 3.88 23.96
N LEU A 232 11.78 4.60 22.88
CA LEU A 232 12.60 5.80 22.95
C LEU A 232 11.86 7.00 23.57
N GLU A 233 10.54 7.09 23.38
CA GLU A 233 9.70 8.16 23.92
C GLU A 233 9.34 7.94 25.40
N GLU A 234 8.97 6.72 25.78
CA GLU A 234 8.49 6.41 27.14
C GLU A 234 9.59 5.89 28.08
N GLY A 235 10.75 5.48 27.53
CA GLY A 235 11.80 4.79 28.27
C GLY A 235 11.42 3.37 28.71
N VAL A 236 10.30 2.85 28.19
CA VAL A 236 9.79 1.50 28.48
C VAL A 236 9.45 0.80 27.17
N CYS A 237 9.99 -0.41 26.98
CA CYS A 237 9.71 -1.22 25.79
C CYS A 237 8.41 -2.01 25.96
N TRP A 238 7.42 -1.74 25.12
CA TRP A 238 6.24 -2.61 24.99
C TRP A 238 6.43 -3.61 23.85
N GLY A 239 6.36 -4.91 24.17
CA GLY A 239 6.43 -5.98 23.18
C GLY A 239 5.17 -6.02 22.31
N PHE A 240 5.17 -5.30 21.18
CA PHE A 240 4.10 -5.42 20.19
C PHE A 240 4.42 -6.53 19.17
N PRO A 241 3.57 -7.55 19.01
CA PRO A 241 3.72 -8.48 17.90
C PRO A 241 3.57 -7.71 16.58
N MET A 242 4.47 -7.95 15.59
CA MET A 242 4.25 -7.41 14.26
C MET A 242 2.98 -8.01 13.68
N ILE A 243 1.97 -7.17 13.49
CA ILE A 243 0.84 -7.52 12.66
C ILE A 243 1.39 -7.67 11.24
N TRP A 244 1.39 -8.90 10.75
CA TRP A 244 1.74 -9.33 9.40
C TRP A 244 1.52 -8.21 8.40
N THR A 245 2.59 -7.55 7.95
CA THR A 245 2.45 -6.52 6.93
C THR A 245 2.67 -7.19 5.59
N VAL A 246 1.63 -7.15 4.76
CA VAL A 246 1.68 -7.72 3.42
C VAL A 246 1.60 -6.57 2.43
N PHE A 247 2.70 -6.38 1.69
CA PHE A 247 2.75 -5.49 0.54
C PHE A 247 2.52 -6.29 -0.72
N LYS A 248 1.79 -5.69 -1.64
CA LYS A 248 1.49 -6.30 -2.93
C LYS A 248 1.79 -5.33 -4.03
N ILE A 249 2.58 -5.79 -4.98
CA ILE A 249 3.02 -4.98 -6.09
C ILE A 249 2.63 -5.70 -7.37
N ARG A 250 1.93 -4.99 -8.24
CA ARG A 250 1.78 -5.35 -9.63
C ARG A 250 2.27 -4.20 -10.48
N THR A 251 3.37 -4.42 -11.17
CA THR A 251 3.89 -3.48 -12.17
C THR A 251 3.63 -4.02 -13.56
N ARG A 252 3.19 -3.15 -14.48
CA ARG A 252 3.29 -3.41 -15.92
C ARG A 252 4.49 -2.65 -16.47
N PHE A 253 5.69 -2.88 -15.92
CA PHE A 253 6.90 -2.53 -16.65
C PHE A 253 7.01 -3.54 -17.78
N LEU A 254 6.45 -3.18 -18.94
CA LEU A 254 6.88 -3.78 -20.20
C LEU A 254 8.41 -3.71 -20.20
N PRO A 255 9.14 -4.84 -20.29
CA PRO A 255 10.54 -4.75 -20.63
C PRO A 255 10.60 -4.06 -21.99
N ARG A 256 11.23 -2.89 -22.04
CA ARG A 256 11.90 -2.48 -23.27
C ARG A 256 13.28 -3.10 -23.25
#